data_AF-A0A1V9Y2T9-F1
#
_entry.id   AF-A0A1V9Y2T9-F1
#
_cell.length_a   1.000
_cell.length_b   1.000
_cell.length_c   1.000
_cell.angle_alpha   90.00
_cell.angle_beta   90.00
_cell.angle_gamma   90.00
#
_symmetry.space_group_name_H-M   'P 1'
#
loop_
_entity.id
_entity.type
_entity.pdbx_description
1 polymer ?
#
loop_
_entity_poly.entity_id
_entity_poly.type
_entity_poly.pdbx_seq_one_letter_code
_entity_poly.pdbx_strand_id
1 'polypeptide(L)'
;MMFQGVRAVTTRFLALQTRRQMSSSASTGQSRRMVYPYTFTAKFVQFPHKFHYDNIWLFKYFVPSYLITMYIFWKIQRLSYSPENVKLWEERRAKEFARHDEH
;
A
#
# COMPACT_ATOMS: atom_id res chain seq x y z
N MET A 1 7.13 70.70 -4.19
CA MET A 1 7.32 69.65 -3.15
C MET A 1 6.09 68.73 -3.06
N MET A 2 5.78 67.91 -4.07
CA MET A 2 4.53 67.12 -4.10
C MET A 2 4.68 65.64 -4.48
N PHE A 3 5.90 65.12 -4.62
CA PHE A 3 6.14 63.73 -5.06
C PHE A 3 6.68 62.77 -3.97
N GLN A 4 6.90 63.26 -2.74
CA GLN A 4 7.40 62.43 -1.63
C GLN A 4 6.31 61.55 -0.98
N GLY A 5 5.05 62.03 -0.95
CA GLY A 5 3.94 61.33 -0.26
C GLY A 5 3.48 60.04 -0.96
N VAL A 6 3.49 60.01 -2.30
CA VAL A 6 3.00 58.87 -3.09
C VAL A 6 3.93 57.66 -2.95
N ARG A 7 5.24 57.89 -2.85
CA ARG A 7 6.25 56.83 -2.64
C ARG A 7 6.10 56.17 -1.26
N ALA A 8 5.77 56.92 -0.23
CA ALA A 8 5.59 56.38 1.12
C ALA A 8 4.35 55.46 1.23
N VAL A 9 3.29 55.75 0.49
CA VAL A 9 2.04 54.95 0.51
C VAL A 9 2.19 53.66 -0.30
N THR A 10 2.83 53.71 -1.48
CA THR A 10 3.08 52.50 -2.27
C THR A 10 4.05 51.55 -1.57
N THR A 11 5.07 52.08 -0.88
CA THR A 11 6.01 51.25 -0.10
C THR A 11 5.31 50.56 1.09
N ARG A 12 4.35 51.24 1.75
CA ARG A 12 3.57 50.64 2.85
C ARG A 12 2.59 49.57 2.37
N PHE A 13 1.94 49.78 1.23
CA PHE A 13 1.05 48.78 0.63
C PHE A 13 1.81 47.54 0.16
N LEU A 14 2.97 47.73 -0.47
CA LEU A 14 3.82 46.63 -0.89
C LEU A 14 4.35 45.86 0.32
N ALA A 15 4.80 46.55 1.38
CA ALA A 15 5.25 45.91 2.63
C ALA A 15 4.12 45.14 3.34
N LEU A 16 2.88 45.63 3.28
CA LEU A 16 1.70 44.93 3.80
C LEU A 16 1.34 43.69 2.96
N GLN A 17 1.50 43.74 1.64
CA GLN A 17 1.30 42.58 0.75
C GLN A 17 2.36 41.50 1.00
N THR A 18 3.63 41.87 1.14
CA THR A 18 4.71 40.92 1.43
C THR A 18 4.53 40.26 2.81
N ARG A 19 4.04 41.00 3.82
CA ARG A 19 3.74 40.45 5.15
C ARG A 19 2.58 39.45 5.14
N ARG A 20 1.56 39.70 4.31
CA ARG A 20 0.43 38.76 4.12
C ARG A 20 0.86 37.48 3.40
N GLN A 21 1.76 37.59 2.42
CA GLN A 21 2.33 36.41 1.75
C GLN A 21 3.26 35.59 2.66
N MET A 22 4.03 36.23 3.54
CA MET A 22 4.85 35.54 4.55
C MET A 22 4.02 34.81 5.62
N SER A 23 2.82 35.30 5.94
CA SER A 23 1.88 34.57 6.81
C SER A 23 1.30 33.32 6.14
N SER A 24 1.19 33.29 4.81
CA SER A 24 0.68 32.13 4.06
C SER A 24 1.74 31.06 3.76
N SER A 25 3.03 31.42 3.79
CA SER A 25 4.15 30.49 3.60
C SER A 25 4.72 29.93 4.91
N ALA A 26 4.25 30.43 6.07
CA ALA A 26 4.57 29.91 7.39
C ALA A 26 3.78 28.65 7.79
N SER A 27 3.20 27.94 6.81
CA SER A 27 2.89 26.52 6.97
C SER A 27 4.00 25.72 6.31
N THR A 28 5.21 25.76 6.87
CA THR A 28 6.10 24.60 6.82
C THR A 28 5.38 23.50 7.58
N GLY A 29 4.46 22.85 6.87
CA GLY A 29 3.38 22.06 7.42
C GLY A 29 3.94 21.11 8.46
N GLN A 30 3.54 21.31 9.70
CA GLN A 30 3.53 20.26 10.71
C GLN A 30 2.97 19.05 9.98
N SER A 31 3.84 18.08 9.69
CA SER A 31 3.57 17.13 8.62
C SER A 31 2.20 16.52 8.89
N ARG A 32 1.33 16.44 7.89
CA ARG A 32 -0.01 15.83 8.03
C ARG A 32 0.05 14.34 8.44
N ARG A 33 1.23 13.82 8.76
CA ARG A 33 1.46 12.50 9.33
C ARG A 33 1.09 12.56 10.81
N MET A 34 0.14 11.70 11.19
CA MET A 34 -0.21 11.47 12.59
C MET A 34 1.02 11.04 13.39
N VAL A 35 1.14 11.53 14.63
CA VAL A 35 2.19 11.14 15.57
C VAL A 35 2.14 9.64 15.91
N TYR A 36 0.92 9.11 16.09
CA TYR A 36 0.68 7.69 16.38
C TYR A 36 -0.28 7.10 15.34
N PRO A 37 0.23 6.63 14.20
CA PRO A 37 -0.61 5.99 13.19
C PRO A 37 -1.23 4.70 13.73
N TYR A 38 -2.56 4.62 13.73
CA TYR A 38 -3.29 3.42 14.15
C TYR A 38 -3.53 2.43 13.01
N THR A 39 -3.41 2.89 11.75
CA THR A 39 -3.53 2.02 10.57
C THR A 39 -2.16 1.46 10.17
N PHE A 40 -2.15 0.20 9.72
CA PHE A 40 -0.92 -0.45 9.24
C PHE A 40 -0.29 0.28 8.05
N THR A 41 -1.12 0.85 7.17
CA THR A 41 -0.64 1.64 6.02
C THR A 41 0.11 2.89 6.46
N ALA A 42 -0.42 3.63 7.45
CA ALA A 42 0.26 4.81 7.97
C ALA A 42 1.54 4.48 8.74
N LYS A 43 1.58 3.33 9.46
CA LYS A 43 2.82 2.82 10.08
C LYS A 43 3.89 2.51 9.04
N PHE A 44 3.53 1.85 7.94
CA PHE A 44 4.48 1.51 6.87
C PHE A 44 5.09 2.72 6.18
N VAL A 45 4.32 3.80 6.00
CA VAL A 45 4.81 5.03 5.35
C VAL A 45 5.68 5.87 6.29
N GLN A 46 5.44 5.78 7.60
CA GLN A 46 6.13 6.61 8.59
C GLN A 46 7.42 5.97 9.12
N PHE A 47 7.46 4.65 9.29
CA PHE A 47 8.63 3.96 9.84
C PHE A 47 9.54 3.42 8.73
N PRO A 48 10.87 3.38 8.95
CA PRO A 48 11.81 2.79 7.99
C PRO A 48 11.44 1.34 7.65
N HIS A 49 11.62 0.90 6.40
CA HIS A 49 11.29 -0.48 6.00
C HIS A 49 12.06 -1.53 6.81
N LYS A 50 13.32 -1.26 7.15
CA LYS A 50 14.14 -2.13 8.00
C LYS A 50 13.54 -2.34 9.40
N PHE A 51 12.90 -1.31 9.97
CA PHE A 51 12.25 -1.41 11.29
C PHE A 51 11.16 -2.50 11.30
N HIS A 52 10.40 -2.62 10.22
CA HIS A 52 9.34 -3.62 10.12
C HIS A 52 9.90 -5.05 10.02
N TYR A 53 11.04 -5.24 9.36
CA TYR A 53 11.65 -6.56 9.20
C TYR A 53 12.33 -7.05 10.49
N ASP A 54 13.01 -6.14 11.20
CA ASP A 54 13.78 -6.49 12.40
C ASP A 54 12.90 -6.65 13.65
N ASN A 55 11.84 -5.84 13.79
CA ASN A 55 11.02 -5.81 15.02
C ASN A 55 9.73 -6.66 14.93
N ILE A 56 9.23 -6.93 13.73
CA ILE A 56 7.96 -7.64 13.56
C ILE A 56 8.25 -9.05 13.04
N TRP A 57 8.07 -10.04 13.92
CA TRP A 57 8.21 -11.46 13.59
C TRP A 57 7.35 -11.88 12.39
N LEU A 58 6.15 -11.31 12.25
CA LEU A 58 5.26 -11.60 11.13
C LEU A 58 5.96 -11.37 9.77
N PHE A 59 6.57 -10.21 9.53
CA PHE A 59 7.18 -9.96 8.21
C PHE A 59 8.37 -10.85 7.91
N LYS A 60 9.14 -11.22 8.95
CA LYS A 60 10.32 -12.07 8.82
C LYS A 60 9.99 -13.50 8.44
N TYR A 61 8.91 -14.08 8.96
CA TYR A 61 8.59 -15.49 8.74
C TYR A 61 7.36 -15.69 7.84
N PHE A 62 6.34 -14.85 7.96
CA PHE A 62 5.08 -15.01 7.22
C PHE A 62 5.26 -14.76 5.73
N VAL A 63 5.92 -13.66 5.36
CA VAL A 63 6.12 -13.29 3.94
C VAL A 63 6.89 -14.39 3.16
N PRO A 64 8.07 -14.86 3.61
CA PRO A 64 8.77 -15.92 2.88
C PRO A 64 8.00 -17.25 2.89
N SER A 65 7.36 -17.61 4.02
CA SER A 65 6.56 -18.83 4.10
C SER A 65 5.38 -18.78 3.12
N TYR A 66 4.66 -17.66 3.07
CA TYR A 66 3.54 -17.48 2.16
C TYR A 66 3.98 -17.59 0.70
N LEU A 67 5.10 -16.96 0.32
CA LEU A 67 5.63 -17.05 -1.05
C LEU A 67 6.02 -18.49 -1.41
N ILE A 68 6.68 -19.21 -0.51
CA ILE A 68 7.05 -20.62 -0.70
C ILE A 68 5.80 -21.49 -0.85
N THR A 69 4.83 -21.33 0.05
CA THR A 69 3.56 -22.06 -0.01
C THR A 69 2.83 -21.77 -1.32
N MET A 70 2.66 -20.50 -1.70
CA MET A 70 2.01 -20.13 -2.97
C MET A 70 2.69 -20.77 -4.18
N TYR A 71 4.03 -20.79 -4.22
CA TYR A 71 4.77 -21.43 -5.31
C TYR A 71 4.55 -22.96 -5.35
N ILE A 72 4.56 -23.62 -4.19
CA ILE A 72 4.31 -25.07 -4.10
C ILE A 72 2.88 -25.38 -4.57
N PHE A 73 1.88 -24.65 -4.09
CA PHE A 73 0.49 -24.86 -4.49
C PHE A 73 0.27 -24.58 -5.98
N TRP A 74 0.94 -23.58 -6.56
CA TRP A 74 0.89 -23.34 -8.00
C TRP A 74 1.42 -24.54 -8.81
N LYS A 75 2.49 -25.18 -8.35
CA LYS A 75 3.02 -26.40 -8.97
C LYS A 75 2.05 -27.57 -8.84
N ILE A 76 1.49 -27.80 -7.66
CA ILE A 76 0.50 -28.85 -7.42
C ILE A 76 -0.71 -28.64 -8.32
N GLN A 77 -1.25 -27.42 -8.38
CA GLN A 77 -2.38 -27.08 -9.24
C GLN A 77 -2.10 -27.44 -10.70
N ARG A 78 -0.93 -27.06 -11.24
CA ARG A 78 -0.57 -27.39 -12.62
C ARG A 78 -0.46 -28.89 -12.88
N LEU A 79 -0.01 -29.66 -11.89
CA LEU A 79 0.03 -31.12 -12.00
C LEU A 79 -1.38 -31.71 -11.95
N SER A 80 -2.25 -31.24 -11.06
CA SER A 80 -3.63 -31.70 -10.97
C SER A 80 -4.44 -31.42 -12.24
N TYR A 81 -4.21 -30.28 -12.90
CA TYR A 81 -4.88 -29.90 -14.15
C TYR A 81 -4.15 -30.40 -15.42
N SER A 82 -3.23 -31.36 -15.31
CA SER A 82 -2.65 -31.96 -16.52
C SER A 82 -3.74 -32.71 -17.30
N PRO A 83 -3.70 -32.69 -18.65
CA PRO A 83 -4.77 -33.29 -19.46
C PRO A 83 -4.94 -34.80 -19.21
N GLU A 84 -3.87 -35.48 -18.81
CA GLU A 84 -3.91 -36.90 -18.43
C GLU A 84 -4.64 -37.12 -17.11
N ASN A 85 -4.38 -36.28 -16.10
CA ASN A 85 -5.06 -36.39 -14.80
C ASN A 85 -6.53 -36.03 -14.89
N VAL A 86 -6.89 -35.06 -15.73
CA VAL A 86 -8.28 -34.69 -15.99
C VAL A 86 -9.03 -35.87 -16.62
N LYS A 87 -8.49 -36.50 -17.67
CA LYS A 87 -9.11 -37.69 -18.29
C LYS A 87 -9.28 -38.84 -17.31
N LEU A 88 -8.23 -39.13 -16.53
CA LEU A 88 -8.28 -40.19 -15.51
C LEU A 88 -9.35 -39.89 -14.43
N TRP A 89 -9.51 -38.63 -14.07
CA TRP A 89 -10.53 -38.20 -13.11
C TRP A 89 -11.95 -38.33 -13.69
N GLU A 90 -12.15 -37.94 -14.95
CA GLU A 90 -13.42 -38.12 -15.68
C GLU A 90 -13.81 -39.60 -15.78
N GLU A 91 -12.87 -40.48 -16.12
CA GLU A 91 -13.09 -41.93 -16.17
C GLU A 91 -13.48 -42.51 -14.81
N ARG A 92 -12.82 -42.08 -13.73
CA ARG A 92 -13.15 -42.52 -12.35
C ARG A 92 -14.55 -42.06 -11.96
N ARG A 93 -14.88 -40.80 -12.26
CA ARG A 93 -16.20 -40.21 -12.01
C ARG A 93 -17.31 -40.92 -12.79
N ALA A 94 -17.07 -41.27 -14.05
CA ALA A 94 -18.02 -42.03 -14.86
C ALA A 94 -18.29 -43.43 -14.25
N LYS A 95 -17.24 -44.12 -13.79
CA LYS A 95 -17.37 -45.42 -13.11
C LYS A 95 -18.12 -45.32 -11.78
N GLU A 96 -17.85 -44.29 -10.99
CA GLU A 96 -18.55 -44.04 -9.72
C GLU A 96 -20.03 -43.75 -9.92
N PHE A 97 -20.36 -42.93 -10.93
CA PHE A 97 -21.75 -42.62 -11.27
C PHE A 97 -22.52 -43.87 -11.71
N ALA A 98 -21.94 -44.65 -12.62
CA ALA A 98 -22.53 -45.92 -13.06
C ALA A 98 -22.77 -46.88 -11.89
N ARG A 99 -21.81 -47.01 -10.97
CA ARG A 99 -21.94 -47.87 -9.78
C ARG A 99 -22.99 -47.37 -8.79
N HIS A 100 -23.27 -46.06 -8.74
CA HIS A 100 -24.29 -45.48 -7.87
C HIS A 100 -25.70 -45.69 -8.44
N ASP A 101 -25.85 -45.69 -9.77
CA ASP A 101 -27.13 -45.94 -10.43
C ASP A 101 -27.56 -47.43 -10.38
N GLU A 102 -26.63 -48.35 -10.11
CA GLU A 102 -26.86 -49.80 -9.97
C GLU A 102 -27.39 -50.22 -8.59
N HIS A 103 -27.37 -49.32 -7.58
CA HIS A 103 -27.85 -49.56 -6.22
C HIS A 103 -29.26 -48.98 -6.00
#